data_AF-A0A2G5C6U7-F1
#
_entry.id   AF-A0A2G5C6U7-F1
#
_cell.length_a   1.000
_cell.length_b   1.000
_cell.length_c   1.000
_cell.angle_alpha   90.00
_cell.angle_beta   90.00
_cell.angle_gamma   90.00
#
_symmetry.space_group_name_H-M   'P 1'
#
loop_
_entity.id
_entity.type
_entity.pdbx_description
1 polymer ?
#
loop_
_entity_poly.entity_id
_entity_poly.type
_entity_poly.pdbx_seq_one_letter_code
_entity_poly.pdbx_strand_id
1 'polypeptide(L)'
;MWNKRPEFTAWLAEVKQVNLESLPNWEEKQMFKEFMEDHNTATFPSKKYYNMDEYHRRKMEKQMKKGSKILETERIIFNDEEQRRQELMVAREKQKESQVEALKRSMQSGMAQAMKEQAQLREEMAYQYKLGNFEAAAAIQRRLDPDVAM
;
A
#
# COMPACT_ATOMS: atom_id res chain seq x y z
N MET A 1 -26.71 4.47 18.19
CA MET A 1 -26.11 5.80 17.86
C MET A 1 -27.03 6.44 16.84
N TRP A 2 -27.43 7.71 17.05
CA TRP A 2 -28.48 8.34 16.25
C TRP A 2 -27.87 8.81 14.91
N ASN A 3 -28.42 8.39 13.77
CA ASN A 3 -27.84 8.68 12.45
C ASN A 3 -27.85 10.18 12.09
N LYS A 4 -28.62 11.00 12.81
CA LYS A 4 -28.74 12.45 12.61
C LYS A 4 -28.00 13.31 13.62
N ARG A 5 -27.21 12.68 14.50
CA ARG A 5 -26.44 13.38 15.53
C ARG A 5 -25.42 14.36 14.92
N PRO A 6 -24.66 14.03 13.86
CA PRO A 6 -23.74 14.98 13.24
C PRO A 6 -24.44 16.23 12.71
N GLU A 7 -25.60 16.07 12.05
CA GLU A 7 -26.37 17.17 11.49
C GLU A 7 -27.00 18.05 12.57
N PHE A 8 -27.51 17.44 13.64
CA PHE A 8 -28.06 18.15 14.79
C PHE A 8 -27.00 18.99 15.52
N THR A 9 -25.81 18.42 15.76
CA THR A 9 -24.69 19.15 16.38
C THR A 9 -24.28 20.35 15.53
N ALA A 10 -24.18 20.19 14.21
CA ALA A 10 -23.84 21.29 13.31
C ALA A 10 -24.92 22.39 13.31
N TRP A 11 -26.20 22.02 13.28
CA TRP A 11 -27.30 22.97 13.34
C TRP A 11 -27.32 23.75 14.66
N LEU A 12 -27.11 23.07 15.79
CA LEU A 12 -27.01 23.74 17.09
C LEU A 12 -25.87 24.76 17.14
N ALA A 13 -24.69 24.38 16.65
CA ALA A 13 -23.52 25.25 16.66
C ALA A 13 -23.65 26.45 15.71
N GLU A 14 -24.24 26.25 14.52
CA GLU A 14 -24.27 27.28 13.48
C GLU A 14 -25.53 28.15 13.50
N VAL A 15 -26.69 27.58 13.83
CA VAL A 15 -27.98 28.32 13.85
C VAL A 15 -28.28 28.85 15.24
N LYS A 16 -28.20 28.00 16.25
CA LYS A 16 -28.52 28.38 17.63
C LYS A 16 -27.31 28.93 18.39
N GLN A 17 -26.09 28.75 17.86
CA GLN A 17 -24.82 29.13 18.50
C GLN A 17 -24.63 28.54 19.90
N VAL A 18 -25.19 27.34 20.14
CA VAL A 18 -25.10 26.64 21.42
C VAL A 18 -24.25 25.39 21.28
N ASN A 19 -23.34 25.17 22.23
CA ASN A 19 -22.55 23.95 22.31
C ASN A 19 -23.36 22.84 22.98
N LEU A 20 -23.41 21.67 22.33
CA LEU A 20 -24.16 20.50 22.80
C LEU A 20 -23.68 20.03 24.18
N GLU A 21 -22.39 20.20 24.49
CA GLU A 21 -21.80 19.85 25.79
C GLU A 21 -22.22 20.77 26.94
N SER A 22 -22.72 21.97 26.64
CA SER A 22 -23.19 22.92 27.65
C SER A 22 -24.66 22.73 28.02
N LEU A 23 -25.40 21.90 27.27
CA LEU A 23 -26.85 21.76 27.42
C LEU A 23 -27.25 20.60 28.34
N PRO A 24 -28.21 20.80 29.25
CA PRO A 24 -28.82 19.71 29.99
C PRO A 24 -29.69 18.83 29.08
N ASN A 25 -29.79 17.53 29.40
CA ASN A 25 -30.45 16.51 28.57
C ASN A 25 -31.93 16.79 28.23
N TRP A 26 -32.63 17.63 29.01
CA TRP A 26 -34.01 18.02 28.73
C TRP A 26 -34.09 19.08 27.62
N GLU A 27 -33.12 20.00 27.58
CA GLU A 27 -33.02 21.08 26.61
C GLU A 27 -32.56 20.52 25.26
N GLU A 28 -31.64 19.54 25.28
CA GLU A 28 -31.25 18.78 24.08
C GLU A 28 -32.47 18.18 23.38
N LYS A 29 -33.41 17.59 24.14
CA LYS A 29 -34.64 17.00 23.58
C LYS A 29 -35.59 18.05 23.00
N GLN A 30 -35.65 19.26 23.56
CA GLN A 30 -36.49 20.33 23.00
C GLN A 30 -35.89 20.85 21.70
N MET A 31 -34.58 21.11 21.68
CA MET A 31 -33.88 21.53 20.48
C MET A 31 -33.93 20.47 19.38
N PHE A 32 -33.89 19.19 19.75
CA PHE A 32 -34.03 18.10 18.79
C PHE A 32 -35.43 18.04 18.17
N LYS A 33 -36.49 18.38 18.92
CA LYS A 33 -37.85 18.49 18.36
C LYS A 33 -37.95 19.61 17.34
N GLU A 34 -37.40 20.78 17.66
CA GLU A 34 -37.37 21.93 16.73
C GLU A 34 -36.55 21.58 15.48
N PHE A 35 -35.40 20.93 15.63
CA PHE A 35 -34.61 20.43 14.51
C PHE A 35 -35.39 19.43 13.64
N MET A 36 -36.13 18.50 14.25
CA MET A 36 -36.95 17.54 13.51
C MET A 36 -38.12 18.22 12.80
N GLU A 37 -38.72 19.24 13.42
CA GLU A 37 -39.75 20.06 12.79
C GLU A 37 -39.19 20.74 11.54
N ASP A 38 -38.08 21.46 11.67
CA ASP A 38 -37.42 22.14 10.54
C ASP A 38 -36.93 21.19 9.44
N HIS A 39 -36.52 19.97 9.84
CA HIS A 39 -36.15 18.92 8.90
C HIS A 39 -37.37 18.42 8.10
N ASN A 40 -38.51 18.25 8.77
CA ASN A 40 -39.73 17.74 8.14
C ASN A 40 -40.44 18.81 7.30
N THR A 41 -40.41 20.07 7.72
CA THR A 41 -41.04 21.21 7.03
C THR A 41 -40.13 21.84 5.96
N ALA A 42 -38.92 21.33 5.81
CA ALA A 42 -37.92 21.81 4.87
C ALA A 42 -37.51 23.29 5.06
N THR A 43 -37.59 23.81 6.30
CA THR A 43 -37.37 25.23 6.63
C THR A 43 -35.93 25.58 7.03
N PHE A 44 -34.99 24.64 6.92
CA PHE A 44 -33.61 24.93 7.33
C PHE A 44 -32.95 26.05 6.51
N PRO A 45 -32.13 26.91 7.14
CA PRO A 45 -31.41 27.98 6.45
C PRO A 45 -30.48 27.51 5.32
N SER A 46 -30.01 26.27 5.39
CA SER A 46 -29.08 25.69 4.41
C SER A 46 -29.35 24.22 4.19
N LYS A 47 -29.19 23.77 2.93
CA LYS A 47 -29.38 22.37 2.55
C LYS A 47 -28.37 21.42 3.23
N LYS A 48 -27.29 21.93 3.81
CA LYS A 48 -26.26 21.14 4.50
C LYS A 48 -26.84 20.31 5.66
N TYR A 49 -27.86 20.83 6.35
CA TYR A 49 -28.42 20.18 7.55
C TYR A 49 -29.32 18.97 7.26
N TYR A 50 -29.71 18.73 6.00
CA TYR A 50 -30.44 17.50 5.64
C TYR A 50 -29.51 16.29 5.51
N ASN A 51 -28.32 16.54 4.94
CA ASN A 51 -27.30 15.54 4.70
C ASN A 51 -25.91 16.21 4.65
N MET A 52 -25.25 16.24 5.79
CA MET A 52 -23.93 16.86 5.93
C MET A 52 -22.88 16.11 5.10
N ASP A 53 -22.93 14.78 5.09
CA ASP A 53 -21.97 13.95 4.35
C ASP A 53 -22.03 14.19 2.85
N GLU A 54 -23.23 14.26 2.27
CA GLU A 54 -23.39 14.59 0.86
C GLU A 54 -22.94 16.01 0.54
N TYR A 55 -23.21 16.97 1.44
CA TYR A 55 -22.75 18.33 1.27
C TYR A 55 -21.21 18.40 1.25
N HIS A 56 -20.55 17.72 2.19
CA HIS A 56 -19.09 17.64 2.26
C HIS A 56 -18.51 16.91 1.04
N ARG A 57 -19.07 15.77 0.65
CA ARG A 57 -18.66 15.03 -0.56
C ARG A 57 -18.74 15.92 -1.80
N ARG A 58 -19.87 16.61 -1.99
CA ARG A 58 -20.07 17.51 -3.12
C ARG A 58 -19.15 18.73 -3.08
N LYS A 59 -18.82 19.24 -1.89
CA LYS A 59 -17.85 20.33 -1.70
C LYS A 59 -16.44 19.86 -2.07
N MET A 60 -16.03 18.68 -1.63
CA MET A 60 -14.75 18.06 -1.98
C MET A 60 -14.64 17.80 -3.48
N GLU A 61 -15.66 17.21 -4.11
CA GLU A 61 -15.69 17.00 -5.56
C GLU A 61 -15.57 18.30 -6.35
N LYS A 62 -16.27 19.36 -5.91
CA LYS A 62 -16.15 20.69 -6.54
C LYS A 62 -14.77 21.28 -6.37
N GLN A 63 -14.13 21.11 -5.21
CA GLN A 63 -12.77 21.57 -4.99
C GLN A 63 -11.75 20.78 -5.82
N MET A 64 -11.87 19.46 -5.90
CA MET A 64 -11.05 18.62 -6.77
C MET A 64 -11.21 19.03 -8.24
N LYS A 65 -12.45 19.17 -8.73
CA LYS A 65 -12.72 19.63 -10.10
C LYS A 65 -12.21 21.04 -10.36
N LYS A 66 -12.28 21.95 -9.38
CA LYS A 66 -11.71 23.30 -9.50
C LYS A 66 -10.18 23.25 -9.50
N GLY A 67 -9.55 22.43 -8.66
CA GLY A 67 -8.11 22.19 -8.66
C GLY A 67 -7.61 21.64 -10.00
N SER A 68 -8.40 20.76 -10.63
CA SER A 68 -8.14 20.29 -12.00
C SER A 68 -8.34 21.37 -13.06
N LYS A 69 -9.35 22.24 -12.92
CA LYS A 69 -9.62 23.32 -13.89
C LYS A 69 -8.60 24.47 -13.87
N ILE A 70 -7.88 24.66 -12.76
CA ILE A 70 -6.82 25.69 -12.67
C ILE A 70 -5.56 25.27 -13.43
N LEU A 71 -5.45 24.03 -13.90
CA LEU A 71 -4.29 23.53 -14.66
C LEU A 71 -4.44 23.63 -16.19
N GLU A 72 -5.61 23.99 -16.71
CA GLU A 72 -5.85 24.03 -18.16
C GLU A 72 -5.59 25.40 -18.79
N THR A 73 -5.30 26.42 -17.98
CA THR A 73 -4.91 27.76 -18.44
C THR A 73 -3.47 28.03 -17.99
N GLU A 74 -2.53 27.77 -18.89
CA GLU A 74 -1.13 28.24 -18.84
C GLU A 74 -0.22 27.70 -17.72
N ARG A 75 0.05 26.39 -17.72
CA ARG A 75 1.32 25.86 -17.19
C ARG A 75 2.12 25.15 -18.27
N ILE A 76 2.79 25.95 -19.10
CA ILE A 76 4.00 25.50 -19.80
C ILE A 76 5.10 25.41 -18.75
N ILE A 77 5.20 24.28 -18.03
CA ILE A 77 6.41 23.96 -17.27
C ILE A 77 7.11 22.84 -18.05
N PHE A 78 8.06 23.23 -18.89
CA PHE A 78 9.01 22.30 -19.50
C PHE A 78 9.94 21.78 -18.40
N ASN A 79 9.58 20.66 -17.78
CA ASN A 79 10.48 19.88 -16.93
C ASN A 79 10.97 18.60 -17.66
N ASP A 80 11.12 18.70 -18.99
CA ASP A 80 11.61 17.65 -19.89
C ASP A 80 12.97 17.10 -19.42
N GLU A 81 13.84 17.97 -18.89
CA GLU A 81 15.18 17.59 -18.46
C GLU A 81 15.20 16.64 -17.23
N GLU A 82 14.31 16.83 -16.26
CA GLU A 82 14.24 15.95 -15.08
C GLU A 82 13.61 14.59 -15.41
N GLN A 83 12.58 14.58 -16.25
CA GLN A 83 11.99 13.32 -16.72
C GLN A 83 13.01 12.51 -17.52
N ARG A 84 13.75 13.17 -18.40
CA ARG A 84 14.81 12.52 -19.18
C ARG A 84 15.95 12.00 -18.31
N ARG A 85 16.30 12.69 -17.21
CA ARG A 85 17.28 12.17 -16.23
C ARG A 85 16.79 10.89 -15.55
N GLN A 86 15.52 10.84 -15.14
CA GLN A 86 14.94 9.65 -14.50
C GLN A 86 14.89 8.46 -15.46
N GLU A 87 14.47 8.67 -16.70
CA GLU A 87 14.44 7.63 -17.73
C GLU A 87 15.84 7.05 -18.00
N LEU A 88 16.86 7.90 -18.04
CA LEU A 88 18.25 7.45 -18.25
C LEU A 88 18.79 6.63 -17.06
N MET A 89 18.37 6.96 -15.84
CA MET A 89 18.73 6.20 -14.63
C MET A 89 18.08 4.82 -14.64
N VAL A 90 16.78 4.74 -14.96
CA VAL A 90 16.05 3.47 -15.09
C VAL A 90 16.64 2.60 -16.21
N ALA A 91 17.00 3.20 -17.35
CA ALA A 91 17.63 2.47 -18.45
C ALA A 91 18.99 1.88 -18.05
N ARG A 92 19.82 2.63 -17.30
CA ARG A 92 21.11 2.16 -16.78
C ARG A 92 20.94 1.04 -15.76
N GLU A 93 19.96 1.16 -14.87
CA GLU A 93 19.66 0.12 -13.86
C GLU A 93 19.23 -1.18 -14.55
N LYS A 94 18.32 -1.10 -15.52
CA LYS A 94 17.87 -2.26 -16.31
C LYS A 94 19.03 -2.94 -17.06
N GLN A 95 19.97 -2.16 -17.61
CA GLN A 95 21.17 -2.73 -18.22
C GLN A 95 22.07 -3.45 -17.20
N LYS A 96 22.27 -2.88 -16.01
CA LYS A 96 23.03 -3.52 -14.94
C LYS A 96 22.38 -4.81 -14.47
N GLU A 97 21.05 -4.81 -14.28
CA GLU A 97 20.29 -6.00 -13.91
C GLU A 97 20.45 -7.10 -14.96
N SER A 98 20.32 -6.77 -16.25
CA SER A 98 20.50 -7.75 -17.33
C SER A 98 21.91 -8.36 -17.37
N GLN A 99 22.95 -7.57 -17.07
CA GLN A 99 24.34 -8.06 -16.98
C GLN A 99 24.54 -8.97 -15.77
N VAL A 100 23.97 -8.61 -14.62
CA VAL A 100 24.00 -9.45 -13.41
C VAL A 100 23.23 -10.75 -13.65
N GLU A 101 22.09 -10.71 -14.34
CA GLU A 101 21.33 -11.91 -14.66
C GLU A 101 22.08 -12.81 -15.66
N ALA A 102 22.71 -12.23 -16.68
CA ALA A 102 23.57 -12.97 -17.60
C ALA A 102 24.77 -13.62 -16.89
N LEU A 103 25.40 -12.90 -15.95
CA LEU A 103 26.48 -13.42 -15.12
C LEU A 103 25.99 -14.54 -14.19
N LYS A 104 24.81 -14.42 -13.59
CA LYS A 104 24.19 -15.50 -12.80
C LYS A 104 23.92 -16.73 -13.66
N ARG A 105 23.43 -16.55 -14.89
CA ARG A 105 23.19 -17.66 -15.84
C ARG A 105 24.49 -18.34 -16.27
N SER A 106 25.57 -17.59 -16.52
CA SER A 106 26.87 -18.17 -16.85
C SER A 106 27.53 -18.86 -15.65
N MET A 107 27.38 -18.32 -14.43
CA MET A 107 27.81 -18.99 -13.20
C MET A 107 27.02 -20.28 -12.95
N GLN A 108 25.75 -20.32 -13.38
CA GLN A 108 24.90 -21.51 -13.25
C GLN A 108 25.30 -22.66 -14.18
N SER A 109 25.95 -22.39 -15.32
CA SER A 109 26.18 -23.38 -16.40
C SER A 109 27.40 -24.29 -16.20
N GLY A 110 27.79 -24.61 -14.97
CA GLY A 110 28.82 -25.63 -14.72
C GLY A 110 29.26 -25.69 -13.26
N MET A 111 29.80 -24.58 -12.74
CA MET A 111 30.28 -24.52 -11.35
C MET A 111 29.14 -24.66 -10.33
N ALA A 112 27.99 -23.99 -10.54
CA ALA A 112 26.87 -24.09 -9.61
C ALA A 112 26.18 -25.47 -9.63
N GLN A 113 26.18 -26.16 -10.78
CA GLN A 113 25.67 -27.53 -10.88
C GLN A 113 26.62 -28.50 -10.16
N ALA A 114 27.94 -28.40 -10.40
CA ALA A 114 28.94 -29.19 -9.70
C ALA A 114 28.91 -28.97 -8.17
N MET A 115 28.72 -27.74 -7.70
CA MET A 115 28.58 -27.46 -6.26
C MET A 115 27.30 -28.05 -5.67
N LYS A 116 26.18 -28.04 -6.41
CA LYS A 116 24.93 -28.67 -5.98
C LYS A 116 25.07 -30.20 -5.89
N GLU A 117 25.71 -30.81 -6.88
CA GLU A 117 25.97 -32.26 -6.91
C GLU A 117 26.90 -32.68 -5.76
N GLN A 118 27.98 -31.93 -5.50
CA GLN A 118 28.84 -32.18 -4.34
C GLN A 118 28.09 -32.02 -3.01
N ALA A 119 27.18 -31.04 -2.90
CA ALA A 119 26.37 -30.85 -1.70
C ALA A 119 25.39 -32.02 -1.48
N GLN A 120 24.74 -32.50 -2.54
CA GLN A 120 23.85 -33.65 -2.50
C GLN A 120 24.59 -34.93 -2.10
N LEU A 121 25.77 -35.18 -2.66
CA LEU A 121 26.59 -36.34 -2.31
C LEU A 121 27.04 -36.30 -0.84
N ARG A 122 27.36 -35.11 -0.30
CA ARG A 122 27.69 -34.96 1.13
C ARG A 122 26.48 -35.22 2.04
N GLU A 123 25.30 -34.78 1.63
CA GLU A 123 24.05 -35.05 2.36
C GLU A 123 23.69 -36.53 2.34
N GLU A 124 23.82 -37.19 1.18
CA GLU A 124 23.60 -38.62 1.03
C GLU A 124 24.59 -39.44 1.86
N MET A 125 25.87 -39.05 1.87
CA MET A 125 26.87 -39.65 2.75
C MET A 125 26.48 -39.53 4.22
N ALA A 126 26.06 -38.35 4.68
CA ALA A 126 25.61 -38.14 6.05
C ALA A 126 24.38 -38.99 6.40
N TYR A 127 23.47 -39.18 5.45
CA TYR A 127 22.31 -40.06 5.60
C TYR A 127 22.71 -41.53 5.71
N GLN A 128 23.65 -42.01 4.89
CA GLN A 128 24.16 -43.39 4.96
C GLN A 128 24.90 -43.66 6.28
N TYR A 129 25.67 -42.69 6.79
CA TYR A 129 26.27 -42.77 8.12
C TYR A 129 25.21 -42.88 9.23
N LYS A 130 24.13 -42.10 9.14
CA LYS A 130 23.01 -42.15 10.09
C LYS A 130 22.27 -43.49 10.05
N LEU A 131 22.23 -44.15 8.90
CA LEU A 131 21.66 -45.49 8.72
C LEU A 131 22.61 -46.63 9.15
N GLY A 132 23.89 -46.34 9.45
CA GLY A 132 24.89 -47.34 9.83
C GLY A 132 25.50 -48.10 8.65
N ASN A 133 25.24 -47.67 7.41
CA ASN A 133 25.79 -48.27 6.19
C ASN A 133 27.15 -47.66 5.83
N PHE A 134 28.19 -48.04 6.57
CA PHE A 134 29.53 -47.46 6.45
C PHE A 134 30.21 -47.73 5.10
N GLU A 135 29.89 -48.85 4.44
CA GLU A 135 30.46 -49.22 3.13
C GLU A 135 29.94 -48.29 2.00
N ALA A 136 28.65 -47.98 2.02
CA ALA A 136 28.03 -47.06 1.07
C ALA A 136 28.54 -45.62 1.28
N ALA A 137 28.71 -45.19 2.54
CA ALA A 137 29.27 -43.88 2.86
C ALA A 137 30.73 -43.75 2.40
N ALA A 138 31.55 -44.79 2.57
CA ALA A 138 32.94 -44.81 2.09
C ALA A 138 33.04 -44.79 0.55
N ALA A 139 32.09 -45.41 -0.16
CA ALA A 139 32.02 -45.35 -1.62
C ALA A 139 31.69 -43.94 -2.13
N ILE A 140 30.80 -43.21 -1.43
CA ILE A 140 30.48 -41.81 -1.75
C ILE A 140 31.67 -40.89 -1.44
N GLN A 141 32.38 -41.14 -0.33
CA GLN A 141 33.60 -40.40 0.02
C GLN A 141 34.67 -40.49 -1.07
N ARG A 142 34.94 -41.70 -1.59
CA ARG A 142 35.89 -41.89 -2.70
C ARG A 142 35.51 -41.18 -3.99
N ARG A 143 34.21 -40.97 -4.25
CA ARG A 143 33.72 -40.18 -5.39
C ARG A 143 33.84 -38.67 -5.16
N LEU A 144 33.90 -38.24 -3.91
CA LEU A 144 34.02 -36.84 -3.52
C LEU A 144 35.49 -36.39 -3.45
N ASP A 145 36.43 -37.31 -3.27
CA ASP A 145 37.87 -37.04 -3.24
C ASP A 145 38.42 -36.71 -4.64
N PRO A 146 39.03 -35.52 -4.84
CA PRO A 146 39.51 -35.08 -6.16
C PRO A 146 40.81 -35.75 -6.62
N ASP A 147 41.47 -36.53 -5.76
CA ASP A 147 42.82 -37.09 -5.99
C ASP A 147 42.82 -38.47 -6.68
N VAL A 148 41.65 -39.02 -6.99
CA VAL A 148 41.50 -40.32 -7.71
C VAL A 148 41.28 -40.11 -9.22
N ALA A 149 41.12 -38.87 -9.68
CA ALA A 149 40.85 -38.53 -11.08
C ALA A 149 42.01 -37.81 -11.80
N MET A 150 43.23 -37.81 -11.24
CA MET A 150 44.47 -37.48 -11.98
C MET A 150 45.33 -38.72 -12.20
#